data_AF-A0AAU2F5H1-F1
#
_entry.id   AF-A0AAU2F5H1-F1
#
_cell.length_a   1.000
_cell.length_b   1.000
_cell.length_c   1.000
_cell.angle_alpha   90.00
_cell.angle_beta   90.00
_cell.angle_gamma   90.00
#
_symmetry.space_group_name_H-M   'P 1'
#
loop_
_entity.id
_entity.type
_entity.pdbx_description
1 polymer ?
#
loop_
_entity_poly.entity_id
_entity_poly.type
_entity_poly.pdbx_seq_one_letter_code
_entity_poly.pdbx_strand_id
1 'polypeptide(L)'
;MRRLLIAASSAVLLLTVAACGSEDSSSSSAAAAPTGCTPKVGKADLVKAGTLTISTNATLPPMQYLDASNKIVGMRVDLGNEIAKLLCLTPKFVNIPFDAQIPGVQSGRWDMIDTGMFYTPERAKTIKLVPYEIQGVSVSVAKDNPKKITSEDGLSGRTIAVEAPGYEFDTLTALNKELKAAGKKQITVRTFTTTADAYQALSAGQVEGVAIVESVTSYYQKDGRFETAVKGMNPAPLALGFGKQKPADAVAEALGTLRDNGYLATLFKKYGVTAYTGDLKVTTGEISAK
;
A
#
# COMPACT_ATOMS: atom_id res chain seq x y z
N MET A 1 82.51 4.51 10.28
CA MET A 1 83.11 4.24 8.96
C MET A 1 82.70 2.84 8.49
N ARG A 2 81.72 2.74 7.60
CA ARG A 2 81.56 1.62 6.65
C ARG A 2 80.78 2.18 5.45
N ARG A 3 81.33 1.96 4.27
CA ARG A 3 81.05 2.64 3.00
C ARG A 3 80.31 1.68 2.04
N LEU A 4 79.57 2.28 1.08
CA LEU A 4 79.30 1.83 -0.32
C LEU A 4 78.31 0.64 -0.49
N LEU A 5 77.36 0.54 -1.45
CA LEU A 5 76.97 1.26 -2.69
C LEU A 5 75.52 0.89 -3.11
N ILE A 6 74.77 1.90 -3.57
CA ILE A 6 73.92 2.03 -4.79
C ILE A 6 73.15 0.82 -5.36
N ALA A 7 71.82 0.97 -5.49
CA ALA A 7 71.07 0.69 -6.73
C ALA A 7 69.74 1.47 -6.76
N ALA A 8 69.57 2.28 -7.82
CA ALA A 8 68.40 3.09 -8.10
C ALA A 8 67.33 2.30 -8.88
N SER A 9 66.05 2.60 -8.65
CA SER A 9 64.99 2.42 -9.65
C SER A 9 63.76 3.28 -9.33
N SER A 10 63.19 3.81 -10.41
CA SER A 10 62.38 5.01 -10.52
C SER A 10 60.88 4.83 -10.26
N ALA A 11 60.25 5.97 -9.92
CA ALA A 11 58.88 6.40 -10.27
C ALA A 11 57.71 5.63 -9.58
N VAL A 12 56.55 6.19 -9.25
CA VAL A 12 55.79 7.35 -9.70
C VAL A 12 55.02 7.91 -8.49
N LEU A 13 54.91 9.23 -8.44
CA LEU A 13 54.09 10.01 -7.51
C LEU A 13 52.60 9.91 -7.87
N LEU A 14 51.73 9.48 -6.94
CA LEU A 14 50.31 9.82 -6.94
C LEU A 14 49.83 9.94 -5.48
N LEU A 15 49.78 11.18 -4.98
CA LEU A 15 48.96 11.57 -3.84
C LEU A 15 47.52 11.75 -4.34
N THR A 16 46.56 11.00 -3.79
CA THR A 16 45.19 11.50 -3.62
C THR A 16 44.54 10.91 -2.37
N VAL A 17 44.57 11.74 -1.31
CA VAL A 17 43.49 12.06 -0.35
C VAL A 17 42.51 10.94 0.03
N ALA A 18 42.57 10.57 1.31
CA ALA A 18 41.48 9.92 2.04
C ALA A 18 40.21 10.78 2.02
N ALA A 19 39.08 10.19 1.64
CA ALA A 19 37.76 10.64 2.04
C ALA A 19 37.01 9.45 2.61
N CYS A 20 36.98 9.35 3.94
CA CYS A 20 35.96 8.61 4.67
C CYS A 20 34.59 9.17 4.29
N GLY A 21 33.68 8.28 3.89
CA GLY A 21 32.26 8.55 3.76
C GLY A 21 31.51 7.28 4.09
N SER A 22 31.31 7.04 5.39
CA SER A 22 30.37 6.03 5.87
C SER A 22 28.96 6.55 5.62
N GLU A 23 28.34 6.09 4.54
CA GLU A 23 26.89 6.16 4.37
C GLU A 23 26.34 4.74 4.46
N ASP A 24 25.85 4.38 5.64
CA ASP A 24 24.93 3.27 5.84
C ASP A 24 23.67 3.52 5.01
N SER A 25 23.74 3.12 3.75
CA SER A 25 22.60 3.08 2.84
C SER A 25 22.08 1.65 2.87
N SER A 26 20.98 1.48 3.61
CA SER A 26 20.15 0.29 3.60
C SER A 26 19.75 -0.05 2.16
N SER A 27 20.50 -0.98 1.57
CA SER A 27 20.27 -1.48 0.22
C SER A 27 18.99 -2.31 0.21
N SER A 28 17.88 -1.67 -0.12
CA SER A 28 16.72 -2.38 -0.65
C SER A 28 17.16 -3.01 -1.97
N SER A 29 17.15 -4.35 -2.02
CA SER A 29 17.55 -5.10 -3.21
C SER A 29 16.53 -4.81 -4.31
N ALA A 30 16.81 -3.81 -5.15
CA ALA A 30 16.05 -3.57 -6.36
C ALA A 30 16.18 -4.83 -7.25
N ALA A 31 15.05 -5.46 -7.57
CA ALA A 31 15.05 -6.54 -8.55
C ALA A 31 15.46 -5.94 -9.90
N ALA A 32 16.57 -6.40 -10.48
CA ALA A 32 17.03 -5.92 -11.77
C ALA A 32 15.96 -6.15 -12.85
N ALA A 33 15.83 -5.21 -13.79
CA ALA A 33 14.94 -5.39 -14.94
C ALA A 33 15.28 -6.69 -15.69
N PRO A 34 14.29 -7.43 -16.22
CA PRO A 34 14.54 -8.62 -17.02
C PRO A 34 15.40 -8.28 -18.25
N THR A 35 16.46 -9.04 -18.48
CA THR A 35 17.28 -8.93 -19.71
C THR A 35 16.53 -9.52 -20.90
N GLY A 36 16.48 -8.80 -22.02
CA GLY A 36 15.89 -9.30 -23.28
C GLY A 36 14.44 -8.91 -23.54
N CYS A 37 13.90 -7.87 -22.87
CA CYS A 37 12.57 -7.36 -23.17
C CYS A 37 12.51 -5.84 -23.26
N THR A 38 11.58 -5.31 -24.06
CA THR A 38 11.47 -3.87 -24.36
C THR A 38 10.53 -3.18 -23.37
N PRO A 39 10.96 -2.08 -22.72
CA PRO A 39 10.09 -1.28 -21.85
C PRO A 39 8.78 -0.87 -22.54
N LYS A 40 7.65 -1.19 -21.92
CA LYS A 40 6.31 -0.84 -22.44
C LYS A 40 5.91 0.61 -22.14
N VAL A 41 6.63 1.27 -21.24
CA VAL A 41 6.43 2.68 -20.85
C VAL A 41 7.70 3.47 -21.17
N GLY A 42 7.55 4.56 -21.91
CA GLY A 42 8.66 5.39 -22.36
C GLY A 42 9.23 6.29 -21.26
N LYS A 43 10.46 6.79 -21.45
CA LYS A 43 11.15 7.69 -20.51
C LYS A 43 10.32 8.94 -20.14
N ALA A 44 9.57 9.50 -21.09
CA ALA A 44 8.76 10.70 -20.85
C ALA A 44 7.59 10.45 -19.87
N ASP A 45 7.17 9.20 -19.75
CA ASP A 45 6.03 8.79 -18.91
C ASP A 45 6.45 8.28 -17.54
N LEU A 46 7.75 8.11 -17.29
CA LEU A 46 8.30 7.62 -16.03
C LEU A 46 9.02 8.73 -15.24
N VAL A 47 9.02 8.63 -13.91
CA VAL A 47 9.87 9.46 -13.03
C VAL A 47 11.35 9.22 -13.33
N LYS A 48 11.74 7.96 -13.51
CA LYS A 48 13.09 7.55 -13.88
C LYS A 48 13.02 6.50 -14.98
N ALA A 49 13.73 6.73 -16.08
CA ALA A 49 13.79 5.80 -17.20
C ALA A 49 14.15 4.36 -16.73
N GLY A 50 13.38 3.38 -17.20
CA GLY A 50 13.60 1.96 -16.85
C GLY A 50 13.19 1.58 -15.43
N THR A 51 12.60 2.49 -14.65
CA THR A 51 12.15 2.24 -13.27
C THR A 51 10.66 2.53 -13.14
N LEU A 52 9.90 1.61 -12.56
CA LEU A 52 8.54 1.86 -12.10
C LEU A 52 8.61 2.31 -10.64
N THR A 53 8.39 3.60 -10.38
CA THR A 53 8.41 4.16 -9.02
C THR A 53 7.02 4.02 -8.40
N ILE A 54 6.92 3.27 -7.30
CA ILE A 54 5.66 2.84 -6.71
C ILE A 54 5.55 3.42 -5.30
N SER A 55 4.60 4.32 -5.04
CA SER A 55 4.31 4.74 -3.67
C SER A 55 3.44 3.71 -2.96
N THR A 56 3.73 3.51 -1.68
CA THR A 56 2.93 2.65 -0.80
C THR A 56 2.97 3.19 0.63
N ASN A 57 2.00 2.81 1.46
CA ASN A 57 2.02 3.04 2.91
C ASN A 57 2.13 1.68 3.61
N ALA A 58 3.34 1.32 4.05
CA ALA A 58 3.71 0.01 4.57
C ALA A 58 3.24 -0.24 6.03
N THR A 59 1.95 -0.07 6.29
CA THR A 59 1.34 -0.19 7.64
C THR A 59 0.30 -1.31 7.76
N LEU A 60 -0.05 -1.98 6.65
CA LEU A 60 -1.19 -2.90 6.54
C LEU A 60 -0.75 -4.35 6.31
N PRO A 61 -0.27 -5.08 7.33
CA PRO A 61 0.00 -6.50 7.18
C PRO A 61 -1.32 -7.27 6.93
N PRO A 62 -1.34 -8.25 6.01
CA PRO A 62 -0.22 -8.79 5.23
C PRO A 62 -0.10 -8.18 3.82
N MET A 63 -0.81 -7.09 3.56
CA MET A 63 -0.98 -6.49 2.23
C MET A 63 0.24 -5.67 1.81
N GLN A 64 0.70 -4.77 2.67
CA GLN A 64 1.95 -4.04 2.54
C GLN A 64 2.41 -3.63 3.93
N TYR A 65 3.61 -4.03 4.33
CA TYR A 65 4.12 -3.78 5.68
C TYR A 65 5.65 -3.84 5.70
N LEU A 66 6.25 -3.35 6.78
CA LEU A 66 7.68 -3.55 7.04
C LEU A 66 7.89 -4.87 7.77
N ASP A 67 8.77 -5.72 7.24
CA ASP A 67 9.23 -6.91 7.96
C ASP A 67 10.22 -6.55 9.08
N ALA A 68 10.70 -7.56 9.81
CA ALA A 68 11.67 -7.38 10.89
C ALA A 68 13.03 -6.80 10.44
N SER A 69 13.32 -6.83 9.13
CA SER A 69 14.51 -6.24 8.52
C SER A 69 14.24 -4.85 7.93
N ASN A 70 13.09 -4.24 8.22
CA ASN A 70 12.62 -2.97 7.66
C ASN A 70 12.45 -2.98 6.13
N LYS A 71 12.21 -4.15 5.52
CA LYS A 71 11.89 -4.25 4.09
C LYS A 71 10.39 -4.18 3.89
N ILE A 72 9.98 -3.46 2.85
CA ILE A 72 8.58 -3.41 2.42
C ILE A 72 8.25 -4.76 1.76
N VAL A 73 7.28 -5.47 2.32
CA VAL A 73 6.83 -6.79 1.86
C VAL A 73 5.30 -6.86 1.86
N GLY A 74 4.73 -7.90 1.25
CA GLY A 74 3.30 -8.16 1.25
C GLY A 74 2.71 -8.33 -0.14
N MET A 75 1.40 -8.57 -0.22
CA MET A 75 0.68 -8.80 -1.47
C MET A 75 0.91 -7.71 -2.52
N ARG A 76 0.93 -6.43 -2.12
CA ARG A 76 1.12 -5.29 -3.01
C ARG A 76 2.55 -5.21 -3.54
N VAL A 77 3.53 -5.63 -2.74
CA VAL A 77 4.92 -5.77 -3.21
C VAL A 77 5.04 -6.91 -4.22
N ASP A 78 4.43 -8.07 -3.93
CA ASP A 78 4.37 -9.21 -4.85
C ASP A 78 3.69 -8.83 -6.19
N LEU A 79 2.59 -8.07 -6.14
CA LEU A 79 1.88 -7.58 -7.31
C LEU A 79 2.70 -6.55 -8.11
N GLY A 80 3.21 -5.52 -7.44
CA GLY A 80 4.00 -4.46 -8.07
C GLY A 80 5.28 -4.97 -8.74
N ASN A 81 5.92 -5.99 -8.15
CA ASN A 81 7.08 -6.66 -8.75
C ASN A 81 6.71 -7.38 -10.06
N GLU A 82 5.62 -8.15 -10.07
CA GLU A 82 5.21 -8.90 -11.27
C GLU A 82 4.70 -7.96 -12.37
N ILE A 83 4.02 -6.86 -12.00
CA ILE A 83 3.68 -5.77 -12.94
C ILE A 83 4.95 -5.18 -13.54
N ALA A 84 5.93 -4.77 -12.73
CA ALA A 84 7.17 -4.16 -13.22
C ALA A 84 7.93 -5.10 -14.19
N LYS A 85 7.96 -6.39 -13.88
CA LYS A 85 8.52 -7.43 -14.75
C LYS A 85 7.82 -7.50 -16.11
N LEU A 86 6.49 -7.52 -16.16
CA LEU A 86 5.72 -7.51 -17.41
C LEU A 86 5.89 -6.22 -18.24
N LEU A 87 6.25 -5.12 -17.57
CA LEU A 87 6.55 -3.83 -18.20
C LEU A 87 8.02 -3.67 -18.60
N CYS A 88 8.89 -4.64 -18.26
CA CYS A 88 10.34 -4.56 -18.44
C CYS A 88 10.97 -3.37 -17.70
N LEU A 89 10.53 -3.14 -16.46
CA LEU A 89 10.99 -2.06 -15.59
C LEU A 89 11.54 -2.62 -14.27
N THR A 90 12.46 -1.89 -13.65
CA THR A 90 12.90 -2.13 -12.27
C THR A 90 11.87 -1.55 -11.29
N PRO A 91 11.28 -2.32 -10.38
CA PRO A 91 10.39 -1.77 -9.36
C PRO A 91 11.20 -0.99 -8.31
N LYS A 92 10.70 0.20 -7.93
CA LYS A 92 11.23 0.97 -6.79
C LYS A 92 10.08 1.41 -5.90
N PHE A 93 9.95 0.79 -4.74
CA PHE A 93 8.95 1.17 -3.74
C PHE A 93 9.41 2.37 -2.92
N VAL A 94 8.47 3.29 -2.66
CA VAL A 94 8.64 4.47 -1.81
C VAL A 94 7.60 4.39 -0.71
N ASN A 95 8.05 4.17 0.53
CA ASN A 95 7.16 4.17 1.70
C ASN A 95 6.84 5.62 2.10
N ILE A 96 5.57 5.99 2.07
CA ILE A 96 5.09 7.35 2.34
C ILE A 96 3.68 7.30 2.97
N PRO A 97 3.36 8.22 3.89
CA PRO A 97 1.99 8.35 4.42
C PRO A 97 0.94 8.49 3.31
N PHE A 98 -0.26 7.96 3.58
CA PHE A 98 -1.35 7.86 2.60
C PHE A 98 -1.78 9.21 2.02
N ASP A 99 -1.85 10.25 2.85
CA ASP A 99 -2.29 11.60 2.49
C ASP A 99 -1.36 12.27 1.45
N ALA A 100 -0.09 11.91 1.43
CA ALA A 100 0.88 12.40 0.46
C ALA A 100 0.82 11.69 -0.90
N GLN A 101 0.15 10.53 -1.00
CA GLN A 101 0.21 9.67 -2.19
C GLN A 101 -0.47 10.26 -3.44
N ILE A 102 -1.66 10.87 -3.29
CA ILE A 102 -2.35 11.50 -4.42
C ILE A 102 -1.60 12.77 -4.89
N PRO A 103 -1.24 13.73 -4.00
CA PRO A 103 -0.51 14.91 -4.44
C PRO A 103 0.83 14.60 -5.11
N GLY A 104 1.55 13.58 -4.62
CA GLY A 104 2.84 13.22 -5.22
C GLY A 104 2.72 12.49 -6.56
N VAL A 105 1.67 11.69 -6.81
CA VAL A 105 1.49 11.11 -8.16
C VAL A 105 1.11 12.18 -9.17
N GLN A 106 0.31 13.16 -8.77
CA GLN A 106 -0.09 14.29 -9.61
C GLN A 106 1.11 15.18 -9.98
N SER A 107 2.03 15.38 -9.03
CA SER A 107 3.26 16.15 -9.25
C SER A 107 4.41 15.34 -9.87
N GLY A 108 4.18 14.06 -10.20
CA GLY A 108 5.17 13.21 -10.86
C GLY A 108 6.33 12.78 -9.96
N ARG A 109 6.09 12.61 -8.65
CA ARG A 109 7.07 12.07 -7.69
C ARG A 109 7.16 10.54 -7.73
N TRP A 110 6.10 9.88 -8.20
CA TRP A 110 6.04 8.44 -8.48
C TRP A 110 5.12 8.18 -9.67
N ASP A 111 5.24 6.98 -10.23
CA ASP A 111 4.51 6.54 -11.42
C ASP A 111 3.18 5.89 -11.06
N MET A 112 3.17 5.13 -9.95
CA MET A 112 2.04 4.32 -9.50
C MET A 112 1.84 4.45 -7.99
N ILE A 113 0.60 4.48 -7.55
CA ILE A 113 0.17 4.29 -6.16
C ILE A 113 -0.31 2.84 -6.01
N ASP A 114 0.34 2.09 -5.12
CA ASP A 114 -0.09 0.74 -4.75
C ASP A 114 -0.12 0.59 -3.22
N THR A 115 -1.25 0.98 -2.63
CA THR A 115 -1.43 1.02 -1.18
C THR A 115 -2.81 0.50 -0.72
N GLY A 116 -3.62 -0.01 -1.64
CA GLY A 116 -5.01 -0.34 -1.34
C GLY A 116 -5.88 0.90 -1.22
N MET A 117 -5.87 1.75 -2.25
CA MET A 117 -6.72 2.93 -2.26
C MET A 117 -8.11 2.54 -2.77
N PHE A 118 -9.14 2.72 -1.95
CA PHE A 118 -10.52 2.51 -2.39
C PHE A 118 -10.82 3.41 -3.59
N TYR A 119 -11.46 2.85 -4.60
CA TYR A 119 -11.97 3.62 -5.71
C TYR A 119 -13.09 4.54 -5.21
N THR A 120 -13.01 5.82 -5.57
CA THR A 120 -14.14 6.74 -5.45
C THR A 120 -14.23 7.60 -6.71
N PRO A 121 -15.44 8.02 -7.12
CA PRO A 121 -15.60 8.96 -8.23
C PRO A 121 -14.79 10.25 -8.03
N GLU A 122 -14.65 10.73 -6.79
CA GLU A 122 -13.88 11.92 -6.44
C GLU A 122 -12.39 11.73 -6.74
N ARG A 123 -11.82 10.56 -6.39
CA ARG A 123 -10.44 10.23 -6.71
C ARG A 123 -10.25 10.05 -8.22
N ALA A 124 -11.19 9.40 -8.91
CA ALA A 124 -11.15 9.21 -10.36
C ALA A 124 -11.21 10.54 -11.16
N LYS A 125 -11.73 11.62 -10.58
CA LYS A 125 -11.68 12.97 -11.17
C LYS A 125 -10.29 13.61 -11.09
N THR A 126 -9.43 13.16 -10.18
CA THR A 126 -8.14 13.81 -9.86
C THR A 126 -6.93 13.00 -10.33
N ILE A 127 -7.05 11.68 -10.37
CA ILE A 127 -6.03 10.73 -10.83
C ILE A 127 -6.69 9.60 -11.62
N LYS A 128 -5.87 8.85 -12.35
CA LYS A 128 -6.33 7.69 -13.12
C LYS A 128 -6.35 6.51 -12.16
N LEU A 129 -7.47 5.78 -12.11
CA LEU A 129 -7.65 4.63 -11.22
C LEU A 129 -7.90 3.37 -12.04
N VAL A 130 -7.19 2.29 -11.69
CA VAL A 130 -7.38 0.96 -12.26
C VAL A 130 -7.82 0.00 -11.14
N PRO A 131 -9.13 -0.30 -11.01
CA PRO A 131 -9.64 -1.23 -10.01
C PRO A 131 -9.12 -2.66 -10.24
N TYR A 132 -8.80 -3.41 -9.18
CA TYR A 132 -8.22 -4.76 -9.31
C TYR A 132 -8.65 -5.78 -8.23
N GLU A 133 -9.09 -5.32 -7.07
CA GLU A 133 -9.56 -6.18 -5.97
C GLU A 133 -10.79 -5.56 -5.30
N ILE A 134 -11.54 -6.35 -4.52
CA ILE A 134 -12.65 -5.91 -3.68
C ILE A 134 -12.28 -6.12 -2.20
N GLN A 135 -12.59 -5.13 -1.36
CA GLN A 135 -12.61 -5.26 0.09
C GLN A 135 -13.82 -4.54 0.66
N GLY A 136 -14.28 -4.96 1.83
CA GLY A 136 -15.10 -4.13 2.72
C GLY A 136 -14.33 -3.60 3.92
N VAL A 137 -14.93 -2.62 4.60
CA VAL A 137 -14.47 -2.12 5.88
C VAL A 137 -14.99 -3.04 6.98
N SER A 138 -14.09 -3.57 7.80
CA SER A 138 -14.42 -4.39 8.97
C SER A 138 -13.93 -3.75 10.25
N VAL A 139 -14.51 -4.16 11.37
CA VAL A 139 -14.13 -3.63 12.69
C VAL A 139 -13.55 -4.74 13.54
N SER A 140 -12.28 -4.60 13.89
CA SER A 140 -11.63 -5.40 14.94
C SER A 140 -11.99 -4.85 16.32
N VAL A 141 -12.19 -5.73 17.29
CA VAL A 141 -12.35 -5.42 18.71
C VAL A 141 -11.34 -6.21 19.53
N ALA A 142 -11.15 -5.83 20.80
CA ALA A 142 -10.34 -6.63 21.72
C ALA A 142 -10.96 -8.03 21.91
N LYS A 143 -10.10 -9.00 22.24
CA LYS A 143 -10.50 -10.37 22.59
C LYS A 143 -11.67 -10.39 23.57
N ASP A 144 -12.57 -11.37 23.39
CA ASP A 144 -13.78 -11.59 24.18
C ASP A 144 -14.82 -10.46 24.06
N ASN A 145 -14.56 -9.46 23.21
CA ASN A 145 -15.47 -8.39 22.82
C ASN A 145 -16.22 -7.78 24.02
N PRO A 146 -15.51 -7.08 24.95
CA PRO A 146 -16.10 -6.60 26.20
C PRO A 146 -17.24 -5.59 26.00
N LYS A 147 -17.32 -4.97 24.81
CA LYS A 147 -18.36 -4.02 24.43
C LYS A 147 -19.54 -4.66 23.70
N LYS A 148 -19.49 -5.99 23.46
CA LYS A 148 -20.52 -6.79 22.79
C LYS A 148 -20.94 -6.20 21.44
N ILE A 149 -19.96 -5.69 20.68
CA ILE A 149 -20.19 -5.15 19.34
C ILE A 149 -20.35 -6.33 18.38
N THR A 150 -21.52 -6.51 17.76
CA THR A 150 -21.78 -7.65 16.85
C THR A 150 -22.45 -7.24 15.54
N SER A 151 -22.63 -5.94 15.32
CA SER A 151 -23.29 -5.35 14.15
C SER A 151 -22.89 -3.89 14.01
N GLU A 152 -23.22 -3.29 12.86
CA GLU A 152 -23.05 -1.85 12.61
C GLU A 152 -23.80 -1.00 13.66
N ASP A 153 -25.01 -1.41 14.01
CA ASP A 153 -25.80 -0.82 15.10
C ASP A 153 -25.08 -0.88 16.46
N GLY A 154 -24.33 -1.95 16.72
CA GLY A 154 -23.53 -2.13 17.93
C GLY A 154 -22.36 -1.14 18.06
N LEU A 155 -22.00 -0.45 16.98
CA LEU A 155 -21.00 0.62 16.98
C LEU A 155 -21.57 1.93 17.56
N SER A 156 -22.89 2.06 17.72
CA SER A 156 -23.52 3.27 18.26
C SER A 156 -22.91 3.69 19.60
N GLY A 157 -22.47 4.95 19.68
CA GLY A 157 -21.85 5.52 20.88
C GLY A 157 -20.46 4.99 21.20
N ARG A 158 -19.86 4.16 20.35
CA ARG A 158 -18.52 3.62 20.53
C ARG A 158 -17.44 4.56 20.01
N THR A 159 -16.24 4.42 20.55
CA THR A 159 -15.05 5.07 20.00
C THR A 159 -14.32 4.11 19.06
N ILE A 160 -14.29 4.40 17.76
CA ILE A 160 -13.69 3.52 16.74
C ILE A 160 -12.48 4.22 16.10
N ALA A 161 -11.36 3.52 16.04
CA ALA A 161 -10.12 4.00 15.42
C ALA A 161 -10.10 3.75 13.91
N VAL A 162 -9.45 4.65 13.17
CA VAL A 162 -9.04 4.48 11.78
C VAL A 162 -7.60 4.99 11.62
N GLU A 163 -6.84 4.47 10.65
CA GLU A 163 -5.47 4.95 10.44
C GLU A 163 -5.43 6.43 10.04
N ALA A 164 -6.29 6.88 9.13
CA ALA A 164 -6.31 8.26 8.66
C ALA A 164 -7.72 8.65 8.17
N PRO A 165 -8.01 9.95 7.94
CA PRO A 165 -9.16 10.34 7.13
C PRO A 165 -9.12 9.68 5.76
N GLY A 166 -10.25 9.17 5.30
CA GLY A 166 -10.32 8.35 4.10
C GLY A 166 -11.59 7.51 4.07
N TYR A 167 -11.55 6.41 3.31
CA TYR A 167 -12.75 5.62 3.01
C TYR A 167 -13.37 4.97 4.26
N GLU A 168 -12.54 4.48 5.18
CA GLU A 168 -12.97 3.93 6.47
C GLU A 168 -13.63 5.01 7.34
N PHE A 169 -13.01 6.21 7.41
CA PHE A 169 -13.56 7.35 8.13
C PHE A 169 -14.91 7.78 7.54
N ASP A 170 -15.00 7.86 6.22
CA ASP A 170 -16.20 8.26 5.49
C ASP A 170 -17.32 7.24 5.64
N THR A 171 -16.98 5.95 5.65
CA THR A 171 -17.92 4.84 5.93
C THR A 171 -18.53 4.98 7.33
N LEU A 172 -17.72 5.21 8.36
CA LEU A 172 -18.22 5.45 9.72
C LEU A 172 -19.00 6.76 9.84
N THR A 173 -18.63 7.80 9.07
CA THR A 173 -19.34 9.07 9.01
C THR A 173 -20.70 8.94 8.34
N ALA A 174 -20.82 8.12 7.29
CA ALA A 174 -22.09 7.79 6.66
C ALA A 174 -23.00 7.02 7.64
N LEU A 175 -22.47 5.99 8.31
CA LEU A 175 -23.20 5.26 9.36
C LEU A 175 -23.65 6.18 10.50
N ASN A 176 -22.84 7.19 10.85
CA ASN A 176 -23.21 8.20 11.84
C ASN A 176 -24.45 9.03 11.45
N LYS A 177 -24.72 9.24 10.16
CA LYS A 177 -25.94 9.91 9.69
C LYS A 177 -27.16 9.02 9.90
N GLU A 178 -27.02 7.73 9.62
CA GLU A 178 -28.07 6.72 9.83
C GLU A 178 -28.40 6.55 11.31
N LEU A 179 -27.37 6.40 12.16
CA LEU A 179 -27.52 6.33 13.62
C LEU A 179 -28.24 7.55 14.17
N LYS A 180 -27.88 8.75 13.71
CA LYS A 180 -28.53 10.00 14.12
C LYS A 180 -30.00 10.06 13.68
N ALA A 181 -30.30 9.66 12.44
CA ALA A 181 -31.67 9.60 11.92
C ALA A 181 -32.53 8.61 12.73
N ALA A 182 -31.92 7.52 13.23
CA ALA A 182 -32.55 6.55 14.11
C ALA A 182 -32.59 6.96 15.60
N GLY A 183 -32.17 8.18 15.96
CA GLY A 183 -32.15 8.67 17.35
C GLY A 183 -31.09 8.01 18.24
N LYS A 184 -30.10 7.33 17.65
CA LYS A 184 -29.03 6.63 18.37
C LYS A 184 -27.81 7.53 18.57
N LYS A 185 -26.92 7.14 19.48
CA LYS A 185 -25.64 7.83 19.71
C LYS A 185 -24.72 7.63 18.50
N GLN A 186 -24.04 8.69 18.10
CA GLN A 186 -23.05 8.64 17.04
C GLN A 186 -21.75 7.97 17.54
N ILE A 187 -21.07 7.28 16.63
CA ILE A 187 -19.70 6.78 16.76
C ILE A 187 -18.75 7.97 16.89
N THR A 188 -17.83 7.89 17.85
CA THR A 188 -16.67 8.79 17.93
C THR A 188 -15.53 8.20 17.13
N VAL A 189 -15.21 8.78 15.97
CA VAL A 189 -14.11 8.29 15.12
C VAL A 189 -12.80 8.96 15.56
N ARG A 190 -11.77 8.16 15.85
CA ARG A 190 -10.42 8.64 16.18
C ARG A 190 -9.44 8.25 15.08
N THR A 191 -8.69 9.21 14.56
CA THR A 191 -7.65 8.98 13.56
C THR A 191 -6.30 8.75 14.23
N PHE A 192 -5.46 7.93 13.61
CA PHE A 192 -4.09 7.65 14.04
C PHE A 192 -3.11 8.09 12.94
N THR A 193 -1.88 7.58 12.95
CA THR A 193 -0.93 7.78 11.85
C THR A 193 -0.60 6.47 11.15
N THR A 194 -0.58 5.37 11.91
CA THR A 194 -0.40 4.02 11.38
C THR A 194 -1.49 3.08 11.92
N THR A 195 -1.76 2.01 11.19
CA THR A 195 -2.62 0.92 11.69
C THR A 195 -2.06 0.29 12.97
N ALA A 196 -0.73 0.21 13.12
CA ALA A 196 -0.12 -0.30 14.36
C ALA A 196 -0.49 0.55 15.59
N ASP A 197 -0.48 1.88 15.47
CA ASP A 197 -0.89 2.79 16.55
C ASP A 197 -2.37 2.61 16.91
N ALA A 198 -3.23 2.42 15.91
CA ALA A 198 -4.65 2.16 16.12
C ALA A 198 -4.90 0.85 16.90
N TYR A 199 -4.20 -0.23 16.55
CA TYR A 199 -4.27 -1.50 17.30
C TYR A 199 -3.62 -1.44 18.68
N GLN A 200 -2.58 -0.60 18.86
CA GLN A 200 -2.02 -0.33 20.18
C GLN A 200 -3.03 0.42 21.07
N ALA A 201 -3.71 1.43 20.54
CA ALA A 201 -4.77 2.14 21.24
C ALA A 201 -5.93 1.22 21.62
N LEU A 202 -6.29 0.27 20.75
CA LEU A 202 -7.28 -0.76 21.05
C LEU A 202 -6.81 -1.67 22.19
N SER A 203 -5.56 -2.12 22.14
CA SER A 203 -4.95 -2.93 23.22
C SER A 203 -4.92 -2.20 24.56
N ALA A 204 -4.71 -0.89 24.53
CA ALA A 204 -4.69 -0.02 25.70
C ALA A 204 -6.10 0.39 26.18
N GLY A 205 -7.16 -0.04 25.51
CA GLY A 205 -8.55 0.32 25.85
C GLY A 205 -8.90 1.79 25.60
N GLN A 206 -8.09 2.50 24.82
CA GLN A 206 -8.33 3.92 24.45
C GLN A 206 -9.38 4.08 23.35
N VAL A 207 -9.64 3.00 22.61
CA VAL A 207 -10.70 2.87 21.61
C VAL A 207 -11.37 1.50 21.80
N GLU A 208 -12.59 1.37 21.30
CA GLU A 208 -13.43 0.17 21.43
C GLU A 208 -13.45 -0.68 20.16
N GLY A 209 -12.82 -0.22 19.07
CA GLY A 209 -12.56 -1.00 17.87
C GLY A 209 -11.63 -0.28 16.88
N VAL A 210 -11.17 -0.99 15.87
CA VAL A 210 -10.37 -0.47 14.74
C VAL A 210 -11.08 -0.83 13.45
N ALA A 211 -11.50 0.17 12.68
CA ALA A 211 -12.10 -0.01 11.36
C ALA A 211 -11.01 0.02 10.28
N ILE A 212 -10.89 -1.07 9.52
CA ILE A 212 -9.88 -1.26 8.47
C ILE A 212 -10.35 -2.34 7.48
N VAL A 213 -9.69 -2.47 6.34
CA VAL A 213 -10.03 -3.51 5.34
C VAL A 213 -10.05 -4.94 5.92
N GLU A 214 -10.95 -5.77 5.40
CA GLU A 214 -11.19 -7.16 5.83
C GLU A 214 -9.90 -8.01 5.96
N SER A 215 -9.02 -7.93 4.97
CA SER A 215 -7.74 -8.65 4.95
C SER A 215 -6.85 -8.33 6.16
N VAL A 216 -6.85 -7.07 6.61
CA VAL A 216 -6.07 -6.62 7.76
C VAL A 216 -6.72 -7.09 9.07
N THR A 217 -8.05 -6.97 9.21
CA THR A 217 -8.73 -7.52 10.41
C THR A 217 -8.51 -9.04 10.54
N SER A 218 -8.54 -9.77 9.42
CA SER A 218 -8.29 -11.21 9.37
C SER A 218 -6.85 -11.57 9.76
N TYR A 219 -5.88 -10.70 9.48
CA TYR A 219 -4.50 -10.87 9.93
C TYR A 219 -4.36 -10.65 11.43
N TYR A 220 -4.88 -9.53 11.96
CA TYR A 220 -4.80 -9.22 13.39
C TYR A 220 -5.61 -10.19 14.25
N GLN A 221 -6.67 -10.79 13.72
CA GLN A 221 -7.41 -11.83 14.45
C GLN A 221 -6.55 -13.08 14.73
N LYS A 222 -5.56 -13.40 13.87
CA LYS A 222 -4.67 -14.57 14.08
C LYS A 222 -3.72 -14.41 15.26
N ASP A 223 -3.45 -13.18 15.67
CA ASP A 223 -2.63 -12.87 16.84
C ASP A 223 -3.36 -13.22 18.17
N GLY A 224 -4.69 -13.39 18.14
CA GLY A 224 -5.48 -13.86 19.27
C GLY A 224 -5.84 -12.78 20.30
N ARG A 225 -5.21 -11.59 20.25
CA ARG A 225 -5.60 -10.42 21.08
C ARG A 225 -6.84 -9.69 20.55
N PHE A 226 -7.25 -9.96 19.30
CA PHE A 226 -8.32 -9.26 18.62
C PHE A 226 -9.29 -10.22 17.94
N GLU A 227 -10.52 -9.75 17.72
CA GLU A 227 -11.58 -10.47 17.01
C GLU A 227 -12.28 -9.52 16.02
N THR A 228 -12.67 -10.00 14.84
CA THR A 228 -13.47 -9.19 13.91
C THR A 228 -14.96 -9.22 14.30
N ALA A 229 -15.48 -8.09 14.76
CA ALA A 229 -16.85 -7.92 15.28
C ALA A 229 -17.88 -7.56 14.19
N VAL A 230 -17.48 -6.72 13.24
CA VAL A 230 -18.33 -6.27 12.12
C VAL A 230 -17.54 -6.51 10.83
N LYS A 231 -18.20 -7.04 9.80
CA LYS A 231 -17.55 -7.49 8.56
C LYS A 231 -18.15 -6.80 7.35
N GLY A 232 -17.30 -6.48 6.38
CA GLY A 232 -17.74 -6.16 5.02
C GLY A 232 -18.63 -4.94 4.85
N MET A 233 -18.51 -3.94 5.73
CA MET A 233 -19.25 -2.68 5.58
C MET A 233 -18.80 -1.97 4.31
N ASN A 234 -19.76 -1.43 3.55
CA ASN A 234 -19.50 -0.62 2.36
C ASN A 234 -18.42 -1.23 1.43
N PRO A 235 -18.64 -2.45 0.89
CA PRO A 235 -17.65 -3.09 0.04
C PRO A 235 -17.49 -2.30 -1.26
N ALA A 236 -16.23 -2.07 -1.67
CA ALA A 236 -15.91 -1.36 -2.89
C ALA A 236 -14.60 -1.85 -3.51
N PRO A 237 -14.39 -1.59 -4.81
CA PRO A 237 -13.13 -1.89 -5.44
C PRO A 237 -11.99 -1.05 -4.87
N LEU A 238 -10.82 -1.66 -4.75
CA LEU A 238 -9.55 -0.96 -4.55
C LEU A 238 -8.84 -0.85 -5.89
N ALA A 239 -8.12 0.25 -6.06
CA ALA A 239 -7.50 0.62 -7.32
C ALA A 239 -6.02 0.99 -7.17
N LEU A 240 -5.27 0.73 -8.24
CA LEU A 240 -3.96 1.33 -8.46
C LEU A 240 -4.16 2.75 -9.00
N GLY A 241 -3.38 3.71 -8.52
CA GLY A 241 -3.52 5.13 -8.86
C GLY A 241 -2.37 5.68 -9.70
N PHE A 242 -2.66 6.55 -10.66
CA PHE A 242 -1.65 7.09 -11.59
C PHE A 242 -1.87 8.58 -11.91
N GLY A 243 -0.77 9.31 -12.05
CA GLY A 243 -0.77 10.71 -12.49
C GLY A 243 -0.86 10.84 -14.01
N LYS A 244 -0.33 9.88 -14.76
CA LYS A 244 -0.27 9.87 -16.23
C LYS A 244 -1.09 8.71 -16.81
N GLN A 245 -1.62 8.90 -18.01
CA GLN A 245 -2.43 7.89 -18.71
C GLN A 245 -1.59 6.69 -19.17
N LYS A 246 -0.44 6.95 -19.79
CA LYS A 246 0.38 5.89 -20.40
C LYS A 246 0.83 4.79 -19.41
N PRO A 247 1.32 5.11 -18.19
CA PRO A 247 1.59 4.07 -17.19
C PRO A 247 0.33 3.34 -16.72
N ALA A 248 -0.80 4.04 -16.58
CA ALA A 248 -2.06 3.44 -16.14
C ALA A 248 -2.56 2.39 -17.13
N ASP A 249 -2.57 2.69 -18.42
CA ASP A 249 -2.99 1.75 -19.47
C ASP A 249 -2.05 0.54 -19.55
N ALA A 250 -0.73 0.77 -19.47
CA ALA A 250 0.25 -0.31 -19.51
C ALA A 250 0.11 -1.26 -18.30
N VAL A 251 -0.16 -0.71 -17.10
CA VAL A 251 -0.43 -1.52 -15.91
C VAL A 251 -1.77 -2.24 -16.00
N ALA A 252 -2.81 -1.60 -16.54
CA ALA A 252 -4.10 -2.25 -16.80
C ALA A 252 -3.96 -3.47 -17.73
N GLU A 253 -3.20 -3.34 -18.82
CA GLU A 253 -2.86 -4.48 -19.70
C GLU A 253 -2.06 -5.58 -18.97
N ALA A 254 -1.11 -5.18 -18.11
CA ALA A 254 -0.35 -6.13 -17.30
C ALA A 254 -1.26 -6.88 -16.31
N LEU A 255 -2.18 -6.19 -15.63
CA LEU A 255 -3.18 -6.82 -14.76
C LEU A 255 -4.07 -7.78 -15.54
N GLY A 256 -4.49 -7.43 -16.77
CA GLY A 256 -5.19 -8.33 -17.68
C GLY A 256 -4.40 -9.61 -17.93
N THR A 257 -3.13 -9.48 -18.28
CA THR A 257 -2.23 -10.64 -18.49
C THR A 257 -2.12 -11.51 -17.23
N LEU A 258 -1.99 -10.90 -16.05
CA LEU A 258 -1.90 -11.61 -14.76
C LEU A 258 -3.23 -12.26 -14.34
N ARG A 259 -4.36 -11.72 -14.78
CA ARG A 259 -5.67 -12.36 -14.62
C ARG A 259 -5.76 -13.59 -15.50
N ASP A 260 -5.45 -13.44 -16.78
CA ASP A 260 -5.63 -14.49 -17.79
C ASP A 260 -4.69 -15.68 -17.59
N ASN A 261 -3.48 -15.44 -17.08
CA ASN A 261 -2.51 -16.51 -16.79
C ASN A 261 -2.69 -17.14 -15.38
N GLY A 262 -3.68 -16.69 -14.60
CA GLY A 262 -4.00 -17.23 -13.28
C GLY A 262 -3.11 -16.75 -12.12
N TYR A 263 -2.17 -15.84 -12.35
CA TYR A 263 -1.32 -15.28 -11.30
C TYR A 263 -2.16 -14.53 -10.25
N LEU A 264 -3.08 -13.64 -10.66
CA LEU A 264 -3.92 -12.89 -9.71
C LEU A 264 -4.76 -13.82 -8.84
N ALA A 265 -5.33 -14.88 -9.42
CA ALA A 265 -6.10 -15.87 -8.65
C ALA A 265 -5.24 -16.56 -7.58
N THR A 266 -4.00 -16.93 -7.92
CA THR A 266 -3.05 -17.54 -6.98
C THR A 266 -2.63 -16.56 -5.89
N LEU A 267 -2.30 -15.33 -6.26
CA LEU A 267 -1.90 -14.28 -5.34
C LEU A 267 -3.03 -13.93 -4.37
N PHE A 268 -4.24 -13.68 -4.88
CA PHE A 268 -5.38 -13.33 -4.05
C PHE A 268 -5.79 -14.47 -3.12
N LYS A 269 -5.71 -15.73 -3.57
CA LYS A 269 -5.91 -16.89 -2.70
C LYS A 269 -4.89 -16.95 -1.56
N LYS A 270 -3.60 -16.68 -1.82
CA LYS A 270 -2.53 -16.63 -0.81
C LYS A 270 -2.84 -15.61 0.30
N TYR A 271 -3.45 -14.48 -0.06
CA TYR A 271 -3.70 -13.36 0.86
C TYR A 271 -5.15 -13.23 1.34
N GLY A 272 -6.07 -14.08 0.88
CA GLY A 272 -7.49 -14.03 1.26
C GLY A 272 -8.22 -12.79 0.71
N VAL A 273 -7.89 -12.40 -0.52
CA VAL A 273 -8.42 -11.22 -1.20
C VAL A 273 -9.45 -11.64 -2.25
N THR A 274 -10.48 -10.82 -2.43
CA THR A 274 -11.49 -11.02 -3.47
C THR A 274 -11.09 -10.28 -4.75
N ALA A 275 -11.09 -10.97 -5.88
CA ALA A 275 -10.78 -10.38 -7.17
C ALA A 275 -11.87 -9.39 -7.62
N TYR A 276 -11.47 -8.28 -8.26
CA TYR A 276 -12.41 -7.48 -9.05
C TYR A 276 -12.73 -8.21 -10.36
N THR A 277 -14.02 -8.40 -10.64
CA THR A 277 -14.51 -9.13 -11.82
C THR A 277 -14.77 -8.24 -13.03
N GLY A 278 -14.78 -6.92 -12.85
CA GLY A 278 -14.99 -5.97 -13.93
C GLY A 278 -13.78 -5.79 -14.84
N ASP A 279 -13.85 -4.76 -15.68
CA ASP A 279 -12.77 -4.43 -16.62
C ASP A 279 -11.55 -3.87 -15.89
N LEU A 280 -10.39 -4.49 -16.09
CA LEU A 280 -9.11 -4.01 -15.60
C LEU A 280 -8.62 -2.88 -16.52
N LYS A 281 -9.20 -1.70 -16.37
CA LYS A 281 -8.89 -0.50 -17.17
C LYS A 281 -9.01 0.77 -16.33
N VAL A 282 -8.47 1.87 -16.85
CA VAL A 282 -8.70 3.19 -16.26
C VAL A 282 -10.20 3.45 -16.24
N THR A 283 -10.73 3.69 -15.05
CA THR A 283 -12.17 3.84 -14.82
C THR A 283 -12.50 5.21 -14.26
N THR A 284 -13.63 5.75 -14.69
CA THR A 284 -14.17 7.04 -14.29
C THR A 284 -15.64 6.91 -13.92
N GLY A 285 -16.14 7.75 -13.01
CA GLY A 285 -17.55 7.74 -12.61
C GLY A 285 -17.85 6.73 -11.50
N GLU A 286 -19.10 6.33 -11.35
CA GLU A 286 -19.48 5.32 -10.35
C GLU A 286 -19.20 3.91 -10.85
N ILE A 287 -18.76 3.02 -9.95
CA ILE A 287 -18.57 1.59 -10.24
C ILE A 287 -19.28 0.75 -9.18
N SER A 288 -19.89 -0.34 -9.64
CA SER A 288 -20.48 -1.36 -8.77
C SER A 288 -19.38 -2.21 -8.13
N ALA A 289 -19.56 -2.57 -6.86
CA ALA A 289 -18.76 -3.60 -6.18
C ALA A 289 -19.23 -5.03 -6.51
N LYS A 290 -20.41 -5.16 -7.13
CA LYS A 290 -21.00 -6.41 -7.65
C LYS A 290 -20.66 -6.60 -9.11
#